data_AF-A0A0M3K5X6-F1
#
_entry.id   AF-A0A0M3K5X6-F1
#
_cell.length_a   1.000
_cell.length_b   1.000
_cell.length_c   1.000
_cell.angle_alpha   90.00
_cell.angle_beta   90.00
_cell.angle_gamma   90.00
#
_symmetry.space_group_name_H-M   'P 1'
#
loop_
_entity.id
_entity.type
_entity.pdbx_description
1 polymer ?
#
loop_
_entity_poly.entity_id
_entity_poly.type
_entity_poly.pdbx_seq_one_letter_code
_entity_poly.pdbx_strand_id
1 'polypeptide(L)'
;MSTCCPAKSDQINKILRIRPIRKIQTCSFSLRFDPSGLERADEKQSSEYIRDMINNMIAESVLTLAEEFRNELFPLVTSMISAKTFSPQCYEDLEKVANAIKSKVNLKETPTLAIICGSGLGDLAESVTDKQILPYSEIPGFPSTKVVGHKGNLVFGYLGGKYVMCVQGRFHPYEHGMNLALGAMPVRIMHFLGVTKLVVSNAAGGLNEHFKQGDIMVIKDQLCLPALAGFSPFVGAHDERFGARFPSMHAAYDPPLRKKAMEIAKQQGIRAFEGVYCMCAGPQYESPAEVNFRNVNLSRSGCGKTTWNDGVWHFSNHQYVCCFTIANMDSDSTAEVAHTEVLDTAKEASSRVCNFVAEVIKIM
;
A
#
# COMPACT_ATOMS: atom_id res chain seq x y z
N MET A 1 22.47 -6.05 -50.45
CA MET A 1 21.05 -5.81 -50.10
C MET A 1 20.75 -6.53 -48.80
N SER A 2 20.67 -5.81 -47.67
CA SER A 2 19.61 -5.94 -46.67
C SER A 2 19.96 -5.06 -45.46
N THR A 3 18.96 -4.27 -45.10
CA THR A 3 18.89 -3.28 -44.03
C THR A 3 18.70 -3.93 -42.67
N CYS A 4 19.28 -3.36 -41.61
CA CYS A 4 18.84 -3.63 -40.24
C CYS A 4 18.54 -2.31 -39.50
N CYS A 5 17.41 -2.30 -38.81
CA CYS A 5 16.55 -1.16 -38.49
C CYS A 5 16.93 -0.43 -37.17
N PRO A 6 16.86 0.91 -37.09
CA PRO A 6 17.06 1.69 -35.86
C PRO A 6 15.71 1.90 -35.14
N ALA A 7 15.38 1.06 -34.15
CA ALA A 7 14.09 1.20 -33.44
C ALA A 7 14.09 0.82 -31.95
N LYS A 8 15.26 0.77 -31.28
CA LYS A 8 15.33 0.39 -29.84
C LYS A 8 15.82 1.48 -28.88
N SER A 9 16.27 2.64 -29.35
CA SER A 9 16.72 3.73 -28.47
C SER A 9 15.59 4.62 -27.93
N ASP A 10 14.42 4.64 -28.57
CA ASP A 10 13.38 5.64 -28.27
C ASP A 10 12.45 5.28 -27.10
N GLN A 11 12.45 4.04 -26.62
CA GLN A 11 11.58 3.65 -25.50
C GLN A 11 12.18 3.93 -24.11
N ILE A 12 13.50 4.04 -23.99
CA ILE A 12 14.16 4.31 -22.69
C ILE A 12 13.97 5.78 -22.27
N ASN A 13 13.89 6.71 -23.23
CA ASN A 13 13.77 8.14 -22.98
C ASN A 13 12.37 8.60 -22.49
N LYS A 14 11.38 7.70 -22.40
CA LYS A 14 10.02 8.03 -21.93
C LYS A 14 9.77 7.76 -20.44
N ILE A 15 10.63 6.98 -19.77
CA ILE A 15 10.40 6.54 -18.37
C ILE A 15 11.04 7.46 -17.33
N LEU A 16 12.04 8.25 -17.73
CA LEU A 16 12.71 9.21 -16.87
C LEU A 16 12.43 10.62 -17.41
N ARG A 17 11.67 11.45 -16.68
CA ARG A 17 11.58 12.90 -16.95
C ARG A 17 12.90 13.61 -16.58
N ILE A 18 14.01 13.08 -17.08
CA ILE A 18 15.30 13.78 -17.07
C ILE A 18 15.22 14.71 -18.27
N ARG A 19 15.29 16.03 -18.03
CA ARG A 19 15.48 16.99 -19.13
C ARG A 19 16.64 16.46 -19.96
N PRO A 20 16.54 16.39 -21.30
CA PRO A 20 17.67 16.00 -22.11
C PRO A 20 18.82 16.91 -21.69
N ILE A 21 19.93 16.31 -21.23
CA ILE A 21 21.19 17.02 -21.08
C ILE A 21 21.55 17.44 -22.49
N ARG A 22 21.02 18.58 -22.92
CA ARG A 22 21.33 19.27 -24.17
C ARG A 22 22.73 19.86 -24.01
N LYS A 23 23.73 18.99 -23.87
CA LYS A 23 25.16 19.33 -23.94
C LYS A 23 26.06 18.11 -23.77
N ILE A 24 25.72 16.97 -24.36
CA ILE A 24 26.78 16.23 -25.06
C ILE A 24 26.93 16.94 -26.40
N GLN A 25 27.43 18.18 -26.36
CA GLN A 25 28.15 18.70 -27.51
C GLN A 25 29.26 17.67 -27.69
N THR A 26 29.33 17.04 -28.85
CA THR A 26 30.53 16.37 -29.32
C THR A 26 31.72 17.15 -28.78
N CYS A 27 32.49 16.59 -27.85
CA CYS A 27 33.76 17.17 -27.46
C CYS A 27 34.56 17.25 -28.75
N SER A 28 34.51 18.40 -29.40
CA SER A 28 35.42 18.73 -30.48
C SER A 28 36.75 18.93 -29.79
N PHE A 29 37.47 17.84 -29.58
CA PHE A 29 38.86 17.86 -29.18
C PHE A 29 39.61 18.59 -30.30
N SER A 30 39.79 19.89 -30.15
CA SER A 30 40.70 20.66 -31.00
C SER A 30 42.11 20.44 -30.49
N LEU A 31 42.67 19.26 -30.76
CA LEU A 31 44.09 19.03 -30.56
C LEU A 31 44.85 19.73 -31.69
N ARG A 32 45.77 20.63 -31.33
CA ARG A 32 46.74 21.16 -32.29
C ARG A 32 47.68 20.01 -32.64
N PHE A 33 47.50 19.45 -33.83
CA PHE A 33 48.44 18.52 -34.43
C PHE A 33 49.71 19.31 -34.78
N ASP A 34 50.84 18.97 -34.13
CA ASP A 34 52.17 19.41 -34.54
C ASP A 34 52.84 18.26 -35.32
N PRO A 35 52.90 18.33 -36.67
CA PRO A 35 53.44 17.26 -37.50
C PRO A 35 54.96 17.10 -37.38
N SER A 36 55.67 18.05 -36.75
CA SER A 36 57.13 18.16 -36.84
C SER A 36 57.90 16.99 -36.22
N GLY A 37 57.27 16.22 -35.33
CA GLY A 37 57.85 15.01 -34.73
C GLY A 37 57.79 13.75 -35.60
N LEU A 38 56.87 13.69 -36.57
CA LEU A 38 56.69 12.54 -37.47
C LEU A 38 57.68 12.55 -38.64
N GLU A 39 58.23 13.71 -39.02
CA GLU A 39 59.12 13.84 -40.17
C GLU A 39 60.56 13.35 -39.92
N ARG A 40 60.92 12.92 -38.70
CA ARG A 40 62.30 12.49 -38.36
C ARG A 40 62.40 11.16 -37.60
N ALA A 41 61.30 10.47 -37.35
CA ALA A 41 61.27 9.24 -36.58
C ALA A 41 61.31 8.01 -37.50
N ASP A 42 62.07 6.96 -37.12
CA ASP A 42 61.93 5.66 -37.79
C ASP A 42 60.54 5.05 -37.55
N GLU A 43 60.19 4.00 -38.30
CA GLU A 43 58.87 3.36 -38.25
C GLU A 43 58.48 2.89 -36.83
N LYS A 44 59.47 2.56 -35.99
CA LYS A 44 59.28 2.07 -34.62
C LYS A 44 59.05 3.22 -33.65
N GLN A 45 59.80 4.32 -33.77
CA GLN A 45 59.56 5.56 -33.00
C GLN A 45 58.23 6.21 -33.34
N SER A 46 57.81 6.16 -34.60
CA SER A 46 56.50 6.66 -35.03
C SER A 46 55.34 5.86 -34.43
N SER A 47 55.50 4.53 -34.30
CA SER A 47 54.52 3.65 -33.66
C SER A 47 54.40 3.90 -32.15
N GLU A 48 55.52 4.10 -31.45
CA GLU A 48 55.52 4.44 -30.01
C GLU A 48 54.88 5.81 -29.75
N TYR A 49 55.20 6.82 -30.57
CA TYR A 49 54.61 8.16 -30.45
C TYR A 49 53.08 8.16 -30.65
N ILE A 50 52.57 7.42 -31.64
CA ILE A 50 51.12 7.26 -31.86
C ILE A 50 50.46 6.55 -30.68
N ARG A 51 51.11 5.54 -30.11
CA ARG A 51 50.60 4.79 -28.97
C ARG A 51 50.50 5.65 -27.71
N ASP A 52 51.52 6.45 -27.42
CA ASP A 52 51.51 7.39 -26.30
C ASP A 52 50.47 8.49 -26.49
N MET A 53 50.30 8.99 -27.71
CA MET A 53 49.24 9.95 -28.03
C MET A 53 47.84 9.37 -27.75
N ILE A 54 47.56 8.13 -28.20
CA ILE A 54 46.28 7.47 -27.94
C ILE A 54 46.08 7.23 -26.45
N ASN A 55 47.11 6.80 -25.72
CA ASN A 55 47.04 6.57 -24.28
C ASN A 55 46.74 7.87 -23.51
N ASN A 56 47.36 8.98 -23.90
CA ASN A 56 47.10 10.30 -23.31
C ASN A 56 45.69 10.78 -23.61
N MET A 57 45.18 10.58 -24.83
CA MET A 57 43.80 10.91 -25.20
C MET A 57 42.78 10.10 -24.38
N ILE A 58 43.03 8.81 -24.16
CA ILE A 58 42.19 7.97 -23.31
C ILE A 58 42.25 8.46 -21.86
N ALA A 59 43.44 8.77 -21.35
CA ALA A 59 43.62 9.25 -19.98
C ALA A 59 42.90 10.58 -19.72
N GLU A 60 43.03 11.57 -20.60
CA GLU A 60 42.31 12.85 -20.47
C GLU A 60 40.79 12.68 -20.57
N SER A 61 40.32 11.81 -21.48
CA SER A 61 38.89 11.52 -21.62
C SER A 61 38.32 10.85 -20.37
N VAL A 62 39.05 9.90 -19.78
CA VAL A 62 38.67 9.22 -18.53
C VAL A 62 38.67 10.19 -17.35
N LEU A 63 39.66 11.08 -17.26
CA LEU A 63 39.72 12.10 -16.21
C LEU A 63 38.56 13.09 -16.31
N THR A 64 38.22 13.53 -17.52
CA THR A 64 37.12 14.45 -17.77
C THR A 64 35.77 13.81 -17.41
N LEU A 65 35.54 12.56 -17.83
CA LEU A 65 34.35 11.80 -17.43
C LEU A 65 34.28 11.58 -15.91
N ALA A 66 35.41 11.32 -15.26
CA ALA A 66 35.47 11.16 -13.81
C ALA A 66 35.15 12.47 -13.06
N GLU A 67 35.61 13.62 -13.59
CA GLU A 67 35.28 14.93 -13.04
C GLU A 67 33.81 15.31 -13.26
N GLU A 68 33.25 15.07 -14.45
CA GLU A 68 31.82 15.27 -14.71
C GLU A 68 30.95 14.38 -13.80
N PHE A 69 31.32 13.11 -13.64
CA PHE A 69 30.64 12.21 -12.72
C PHE A 69 30.72 12.74 -11.28
N ARG A 70 31.88 13.22 -10.83
CA ARG A 70 32.07 13.76 -9.47
C ARG A 70 31.33 15.06 -9.23
N ASN A 71 31.27 15.95 -10.22
CA ASN A 71 30.77 17.31 -10.04
C ASN A 71 29.29 17.46 -10.36
N GLU A 72 28.75 16.68 -11.30
CA GLU A 72 27.34 16.77 -11.70
C GLU A 72 26.53 15.57 -11.22
N LEU A 73 27.01 14.36 -11.47
CA LEU A 73 26.21 13.15 -11.21
C LEU A 73 26.25 12.75 -9.73
N PHE A 74 27.41 12.81 -9.09
CA PHE A 74 27.61 12.39 -7.72
C PHE A 74 26.82 13.23 -6.72
N PRO A 75 26.72 14.58 -6.82
CA PRO A 75 25.86 15.36 -5.94
C PRO A 75 24.37 15.09 -6.19
N LEU A 76 23.98 14.78 -7.44
CA LEU A 76 22.61 14.44 -7.78
C LEU A 76 22.21 13.07 -7.19
N VAL A 77 23.07 12.07 -7.35
CA VAL A 77 22.91 10.73 -6.76
C VAL A 77 22.97 10.80 -5.23
N THR A 78 23.89 11.59 -4.67
CA THR A 78 24.00 11.80 -3.23
C THR A 78 22.79 12.54 -2.69
N SER A 79 22.22 13.53 -3.39
CA SER A 79 20.98 14.19 -2.95
C SER A 79 19.77 13.28 -3.12
N MET A 80 19.73 12.41 -4.12
CA MET A 80 18.70 11.37 -4.26
C MET A 80 18.80 10.30 -3.16
N ILE A 81 20.01 9.97 -2.70
CA ILE A 81 20.26 9.05 -1.57
C ILE A 81 20.03 9.75 -0.22
N SER A 82 20.37 11.04 -0.12
CA SER A 82 20.25 11.88 1.10
C SER A 82 18.85 12.45 1.30
N ALA A 83 18.03 12.57 0.26
CA ALA A 83 16.61 12.83 0.37
C ALA A 83 16.00 11.60 1.02
N LYS A 84 15.91 11.61 2.35
CA LYS A 84 15.31 10.54 3.15
C LYS A 84 13.95 10.22 2.54
N THR A 85 13.86 9.09 1.84
CA THR A 85 12.62 8.65 1.22
C THR A 85 11.65 8.30 2.32
N PHE A 86 10.41 8.79 2.22
CA PHE A 86 9.35 8.49 3.18
C PHE A 86 9.28 6.98 3.42
N SER A 87 9.32 6.57 4.69
CA SER A 87 9.17 5.17 5.07
C SER A 87 7.90 4.96 5.90
N PRO A 88 6.99 4.04 5.50
CA PRO A 88 5.79 3.72 6.27
C PRO A 88 6.09 2.95 7.57
N GLN A 89 7.37 2.65 7.84
CA GLN A 89 7.85 2.04 9.08
C GLN A 89 8.56 3.02 10.01
N CYS A 90 8.94 4.20 9.53
CA CYS A 90 9.68 5.20 10.29
C CYS A 90 8.72 6.02 11.16
N TYR A 91 8.95 6.05 12.47
CA TYR A 91 8.09 6.76 13.41
C TYR A 91 7.98 8.25 13.10
N GLU A 92 9.12 8.92 12.89
CA GLU A 92 9.16 10.36 12.61
C GLU A 92 8.47 10.72 11.30
N ASP A 93 8.54 9.85 10.29
CA ASP A 93 7.88 10.10 9.02
C ASP A 93 6.36 9.99 9.17
N LEU A 94 5.86 8.98 9.92
CA LEU A 94 4.43 8.85 10.20
C LEU A 94 3.90 9.97 11.11
N GLU A 95 4.69 10.41 12.08
CA GLU A 95 4.36 11.56 12.93
C GLU A 95 4.21 12.85 12.11
N LYS A 96 5.12 13.10 11.16
CA LYS A 96 5.01 14.24 10.23
C LYS A 96 3.73 14.17 9.41
N VAL A 97 3.36 12.99 8.91
CA VAL A 97 2.11 12.79 8.18
C VAL A 97 0.90 13.09 9.08
N ALA A 98 0.90 12.58 10.32
CA ALA A 98 -0.18 12.83 11.27
C ALA A 98 -0.31 14.32 11.61
N ASN A 99 0.81 15.04 11.80
CA ASN A 99 0.83 16.48 12.04
C ASN A 99 0.34 17.27 10.82
N ALA A 100 0.68 16.84 9.60
CA ALA A 100 0.16 17.43 8.38
C ALA A 100 -1.36 17.23 8.22
N ILE A 101 -1.89 16.09 8.67
CA ILE A 101 -3.34 15.89 8.75
C ILE A 101 -3.93 16.87 9.75
N LYS A 102 -3.44 16.91 11.01
CA LYS A 102 -3.93 17.80 12.06
C LYS A 102 -3.94 19.28 11.67
N SER A 103 -2.99 19.75 10.85
CA SER A 103 -2.95 21.15 10.39
C SER A 103 -3.93 21.45 9.26
N LYS A 104 -4.43 20.43 8.56
CA LYS A 104 -5.37 20.54 7.43
C LYS A 104 -6.82 20.29 7.84
N VAL A 105 -7.05 19.66 8.99
CA VAL A 105 -8.40 19.41 9.51
C VAL A 105 -8.70 20.26 10.74
N ASN A 106 -9.94 20.76 10.82
CA ASN A 106 -10.44 21.45 12.00
C ASN A 106 -11.27 20.45 12.81
N LEU A 107 -10.57 19.57 13.53
CA LEU A 107 -11.20 18.51 14.32
C LEU A 107 -12.08 19.13 15.40
N LYS A 108 -13.37 18.73 15.41
CA LYS A 108 -14.31 19.16 16.45
C LYS A 108 -14.05 18.45 17.78
N GLU A 109 -13.62 17.20 17.69
CA GLU A 109 -13.22 16.36 18.82
C GLU A 109 -12.00 15.51 18.43
N THR A 110 -11.35 14.88 19.41
CA THR A 110 -10.32 13.88 19.12
C THR A 110 -11.02 12.57 18.70
N PRO A 111 -10.80 12.04 17.49
CA PRO A 111 -11.46 10.81 17.05
C PRO A 111 -10.90 9.62 17.82
N THR A 112 -11.69 9.06 18.73
CA THR A 112 -11.30 7.86 19.49
C THR A 112 -11.63 6.55 18.77
N LEU A 113 -12.38 6.62 17.67
CA LEU A 113 -12.82 5.49 16.86
C LEU A 113 -12.51 5.76 15.39
N ALA A 114 -11.91 4.78 14.72
CA ALA A 114 -11.68 4.82 13.29
C ALA A 114 -12.37 3.67 12.56
N ILE A 115 -12.62 3.90 11.28
CA ILE A 115 -13.29 2.95 10.38
C ILE A 115 -12.48 2.86 9.10
N ILE A 116 -12.08 1.66 8.69
CA ILE A 116 -11.45 1.43 7.38
C ILE A 116 -12.51 0.84 6.46
N CYS A 117 -12.96 1.65 5.50
CA CYS A 117 -14.00 1.26 4.56
C CYS A 117 -13.39 0.38 3.45
N GLY A 118 -13.85 -0.87 3.37
CA GLY A 118 -13.49 -1.79 2.29
C GLY A 118 -14.29 -1.55 1.01
N SER A 119 -14.02 -2.37 0.00
CA SER A 119 -14.74 -2.34 -1.27
C SER A 119 -16.25 -2.48 -1.04
N GLY A 120 -17.02 -1.54 -1.60
CA GLY A 120 -18.48 -1.46 -1.48
C GLY A 120 -19.03 -1.04 -0.12
N LEU A 121 -18.17 -0.64 0.82
CA LEU A 121 -18.56 0.00 2.08
C LEU A 121 -18.05 1.46 2.17
N GLY A 122 -17.64 2.03 1.03
CA GLY A 122 -17.30 3.45 0.91
C GLY A 122 -18.48 4.38 1.26
N ASP A 123 -19.72 3.91 1.09
CA ASP A 123 -20.95 4.63 1.45
C ASP A 123 -21.10 4.84 2.97
N LEU A 124 -20.42 4.04 3.78
CA LEU A 124 -20.39 4.25 5.23
C LEU A 124 -19.80 5.61 5.58
N ALA A 125 -18.76 6.04 4.86
CA ALA A 125 -18.19 7.37 5.01
C ALA A 125 -19.13 8.47 4.50
N GLU A 126 -20.08 8.14 3.60
CA GLU A 126 -21.09 9.10 3.14
C GLU A 126 -22.17 9.36 4.19
N SER A 127 -22.44 8.37 5.04
CA SER A 127 -23.40 8.44 6.15
C SER A 127 -22.88 9.22 7.35
N VAL A 128 -21.60 9.62 7.34
CA VAL A 128 -21.01 10.48 8.37
C VAL A 128 -21.65 11.87 8.28
N THR A 129 -22.22 12.33 9.38
CA THR A 129 -22.82 13.66 9.48
C THR A 129 -21.80 14.68 9.94
N ASP A 130 -22.03 15.95 9.60
CA ASP A 130 -21.14 17.06 9.96
C ASP A 130 -19.68 16.80 9.54
N LYS A 131 -19.55 16.26 8.32
CA LYS A 131 -18.29 15.67 7.85
C LYS A 131 -17.30 16.71 7.31
N GLN A 132 -16.04 16.54 7.68
CA GLN A 132 -14.89 17.14 7.01
C GLN A 132 -14.17 16.07 6.20
N ILE A 133 -13.88 16.36 4.93
CA ILE A 133 -13.22 15.45 4.00
C ILE A 133 -11.83 16.00 3.69
N LEU A 134 -10.80 15.18 3.85
CA LEU A 134 -9.42 15.47 3.47
C LEU A 134 -8.95 14.44 2.42
N PRO A 135 -8.81 14.83 1.14
CA PRO A 135 -8.29 13.95 0.10
C PRO A 135 -6.85 13.51 0.39
N TYR A 136 -6.51 12.24 0.09
CA TYR A 136 -5.14 11.73 0.30
C TYR A 136 -4.08 12.54 -0.46
N SER A 137 -4.43 13.06 -1.65
CA SER A 137 -3.55 13.89 -2.47
C SER A 137 -3.10 15.18 -1.79
N GLU A 138 -3.83 15.64 -0.77
CA GLU A 138 -3.47 16.84 -0.02
C GLU A 138 -2.59 16.56 1.20
N ILE A 139 -2.30 15.29 1.47
CA ILE A 139 -1.52 14.85 2.63
C ILE A 139 -0.12 14.44 2.16
N PRO A 140 0.93 15.23 2.45
CA PRO A 140 2.30 14.89 2.09
C PRO A 140 2.70 13.53 2.67
N GLY A 141 3.26 12.64 1.85
CA GLY A 141 3.69 11.29 2.26
C GLY A 141 2.57 10.23 2.28
N PHE A 142 1.31 10.62 2.09
CA PHE A 142 0.20 9.66 2.01
C PHE A 142 0.11 9.09 0.58
N PRO A 143 -0.01 7.76 0.41
CA PRO A 143 -0.07 7.16 -0.92
C PRO A 143 -1.42 7.43 -1.59
N SER A 144 -1.43 7.43 -2.93
CA SER A 144 -2.65 7.44 -3.72
C SER A 144 -3.17 6.01 -3.93
N THR A 145 -4.49 5.86 -3.97
CA THR A 145 -5.16 4.60 -4.33
C THR A 145 -5.50 4.61 -5.81
N LYS A 146 -5.30 3.49 -6.51
CA LYS A 146 -5.69 3.33 -7.92
C LYS A 146 -6.81 2.31 -8.13
N VAL A 147 -7.22 1.59 -7.08
CA VAL A 147 -8.32 0.62 -7.14
C VAL A 147 -9.65 1.31 -7.39
N VAL A 148 -10.42 0.78 -8.33
CA VAL A 148 -11.79 1.22 -8.62
C VAL A 148 -12.66 1.04 -7.36
N GLY A 149 -13.44 2.06 -7.03
CA GLY A 149 -14.28 2.09 -5.82
C GLY A 149 -13.60 2.67 -4.57
N HIS A 150 -12.31 2.98 -4.61
CA HIS A 150 -11.59 3.63 -3.51
C HIS A 150 -11.46 5.13 -3.78
N LYS A 151 -12.26 5.96 -3.09
CA LYS A 151 -12.29 7.42 -3.33
C LYS A 151 -11.01 8.15 -2.90
N GLY A 152 -10.30 7.60 -1.90
CA GLY A 152 -9.02 8.14 -1.46
C GLY A 152 -9.16 9.34 -0.53
N ASN A 153 -10.02 9.25 0.49
CA ASN A 153 -10.27 10.34 1.43
C ASN A 153 -10.15 9.88 2.89
N LEU A 154 -9.68 10.79 3.75
CA LEU A 154 -9.97 10.74 5.18
C LEU A 154 -11.23 11.54 5.45
N VAL A 155 -12.18 10.97 6.18
CA VAL A 155 -13.46 11.62 6.53
C VAL A 155 -13.60 11.67 8.04
N PHE A 156 -13.85 12.84 8.59
CA PHE A 156 -14.04 13.06 10.02
C PHE A 156 -15.45 13.58 10.26
N GLY A 157 -16.13 13.14 11.32
CA GLY A 157 -17.48 13.61 11.64
C GLY A 157 -18.20 12.65 12.57
N TYR A 158 -19.53 12.66 12.58
CA TYR A 158 -20.31 11.82 13.49
C TYR A 158 -20.96 10.63 12.78
N LEU A 159 -20.86 9.45 13.39
CA LEU A 159 -21.59 8.25 12.99
C LEU A 159 -22.06 7.53 14.25
N GLY A 160 -23.36 7.21 14.32
CA GLY A 160 -23.94 6.60 15.53
C GLY A 160 -23.75 7.45 16.79
N GLY A 161 -23.69 8.79 16.65
CA GLY A 161 -23.44 9.72 17.76
C GLY A 161 -22.00 9.74 18.28
N LYS A 162 -21.06 9.04 17.63
CA LYS A 162 -19.63 9.05 17.98
C LYS A 162 -18.85 9.86 16.96
N TYR A 163 -17.86 10.63 17.41
CA TYR A 163 -16.93 11.30 16.51
C TYR A 163 -15.91 10.28 15.98
N VAL A 164 -15.91 10.08 14.65
CA VAL A 164 -15.15 9.03 13.97
C VAL A 164 -14.22 9.59 12.90
N MET A 165 -13.19 8.80 12.59
CA MET A 165 -12.34 8.96 11.41
C MET A 165 -12.55 7.78 10.45
N CYS A 166 -12.99 8.02 9.23
CA CYS A 166 -13.13 7.00 8.19
C CYS A 166 -11.99 7.09 7.17
N VAL A 167 -11.36 5.96 6.85
CA VAL A 167 -10.45 5.78 5.72
C VAL A 167 -11.28 5.29 4.54
N GLN A 168 -11.66 6.22 3.66
CA GLN A 168 -12.51 5.94 2.50
C GLN A 168 -11.64 5.47 1.32
N GLY A 169 -11.25 4.20 1.41
CA GLY A 169 -10.42 3.51 0.45
C GLY A 169 -9.05 3.18 1.04
N ARG A 170 -8.75 1.89 1.22
CA ARG A 170 -7.46 1.39 1.72
C ARG A 170 -6.44 1.16 0.61
N PHE A 171 -5.21 0.89 1.04
CA PHE A 171 -4.09 0.48 0.19
C PHE A 171 -3.96 -1.03 0.18
N HIS A 172 -3.90 -1.64 -1.01
CA HIS A 172 -3.70 -3.07 -1.13
C HIS A 172 -2.21 -3.37 -1.36
N PRO A 173 -1.59 -4.32 -0.64
CA PRO A 173 -0.17 -4.61 -0.82
C PRO A 173 0.22 -5.00 -2.25
N TYR A 174 -0.69 -5.64 -3.01
CA TYR A 174 -0.45 -5.98 -4.41
C TYR A 174 -0.24 -4.75 -5.31
N GLU A 175 -0.70 -3.55 -4.92
CA GLU A 175 -0.44 -2.29 -5.63
C GLU A 175 0.97 -1.73 -5.37
N HIS A 176 1.65 -2.28 -4.36
CA HIS A 176 2.84 -1.69 -3.75
C HIS A 176 3.95 -2.73 -3.51
N GLY A 177 4.08 -3.70 -4.43
CA GLY A 177 5.15 -4.71 -4.38
C GLY A 177 5.13 -5.56 -3.11
N MET A 178 3.93 -5.85 -2.59
CA MET A 178 3.73 -6.57 -1.32
C MET A 178 4.33 -5.87 -0.09
N ASN A 179 4.43 -4.54 -0.12
CA ASN A 179 4.78 -3.76 1.07
C ASN A 179 3.58 -3.66 2.04
N LEU A 180 3.46 -4.63 2.95
CA LEU A 180 2.38 -4.68 3.93
C LEU A 180 2.44 -3.52 4.94
N ALA A 181 3.61 -2.95 5.20
CA ALA A 181 3.74 -1.79 6.09
C ALA A 181 3.01 -0.55 5.54
N LEU A 182 2.94 -0.41 4.21
CA LEU A 182 2.16 0.66 3.58
C LEU A 182 0.65 0.44 3.78
N GLY A 183 0.19 -0.81 3.72
CA GLY A 183 -1.20 -1.16 4.06
C GLY A 183 -1.53 -0.81 5.51
N ALA A 184 -0.62 -1.10 6.44
CA ALA A 184 -0.76 -0.78 7.86
C ALA A 184 -0.46 0.70 8.21
N MET A 185 -0.12 1.53 7.24
CA MET A 185 0.27 2.93 7.48
C MET A 185 -0.87 3.78 8.06
N PRO A 186 -2.11 3.76 7.52
CA PRO A 186 -3.22 4.56 8.06
C PRO A 186 -3.48 4.23 9.53
N VAL A 187 -3.30 2.96 9.86
CA VAL A 187 -3.53 2.36 11.16
C VAL A 187 -2.52 2.87 12.20
N ARG A 188 -1.27 3.11 11.81
CA ARG A 188 -0.26 3.81 12.63
C ARG A 188 -0.56 5.30 12.76
N ILE A 189 -1.02 5.94 11.68
CA ILE A 189 -1.39 7.36 11.68
C ILE A 189 -2.58 7.63 12.61
N MET A 190 -3.57 6.75 12.62
CA MET A 190 -4.70 6.79 13.55
C MET A 190 -4.27 6.87 15.01
N HIS A 191 -3.22 6.11 15.39
CA HIS A 191 -2.67 6.17 16.74
C HIS A 191 -2.19 7.58 17.11
N PHE A 192 -1.45 8.26 16.22
CA PHE A 192 -1.04 9.66 16.42
C PHE A 192 -2.20 10.65 16.48
N LEU A 193 -3.35 10.29 15.90
CA LEU A 193 -4.58 11.10 15.91
C LEU A 193 -5.47 10.84 17.14
N GLY A 194 -5.06 9.95 18.05
CA GLY A 194 -5.80 9.66 19.28
C GLY A 194 -6.90 8.60 19.15
N VAL A 195 -6.93 7.89 18.02
CA VAL A 195 -7.81 6.72 17.86
C VAL A 195 -7.46 5.69 18.91
N THR A 196 -8.46 4.95 19.38
CA THR A 196 -8.30 3.86 20.35
C THR A 196 -9.08 2.60 20.01
N LYS A 197 -9.95 2.67 19.00
CA LYS A 197 -10.84 1.61 18.54
C LYS A 197 -10.90 1.62 17.03
N LEU A 198 -11.00 0.45 16.42
CA LEU A 198 -10.96 0.29 14.97
C LEU A 198 -12.08 -0.63 14.48
N VAL A 199 -12.76 -0.23 13.42
CA VAL A 199 -13.67 -1.09 12.66
C VAL A 199 -13.09 -1.25 11.27
N VAL A 200 -12.88 -2.47 10.79
CA VAL A 200 -12.30 -2.72 9.46
C VAL A 200 -13.28 -3.54 8.65
N SER A 201 -13.88 -2.97 7.63
CA SER A 201 -14.81 -3.73 6.78
C SER A 201 -14.13 -4.26 5.53
N ASN A 202 -14.57 -5.35 4.92
CA ASN A 202 -14.04 -5.81 3.63
C ASN A 202 -15.11 -6.57 2.82
N ALA A 203 -14.82 -6.81 1.55
CA ALA A 203 -15.49 -7.83 0.77
C ALA A 203 -14.55 -9.04 0.65
N ALA A 204 -15.11 -10.25 0.69
CA ALA A 204 -14.30 -11.47 0.63
C ALA A 204 -15.10 -12.66 0.08
N GLY A 205 -14.39 -13.65 -0.46
CA GLY A 205 -14.99 -14.89 -0.92
C GLY A 205 -15.47 -15.72 0.28
N GLY A 206 -16.71 -16.19 0.24
CA GLY A 206 -17.26 -17.11 1.22
C GLY A 206 -16.79 -18.53 0.92
N LEU A 207 -16.05 -19.14 1.86
CA LEU A 207 -15.57 -20.52 1.70
C LEU A 207 -16.55 -21.53 2.33
N ASN A 208 -17.30 -21.09 3.33
CA ASN A 208 -18.29 -21.90 4.02
C ASN A 208 -19.56 -22.08 3.16
N GLU A 209 -19.94 -23.34 2.91
CA GLU A 209 -21.14 -23.72 2.15
C GLU A 209 -22.46 -23.13 2.67
N HIS A 210 -22.51 -22.70 3.95
CA HIS A 210 -23.69 -22.06 4.52
C HIS A 210 -23.78 -20.56 4.26
N PHE A 211 -22.69 -19.93 3.78
CA PHE A 211 -22.69 -18.52 3.44
C PHE A 211 -23.47 -18.31 2.14
N LYS A 212 -24.11 -17.15 2.07
CA LYS A 212 -24.76 -16.64 0.88
C LYS A 212 -24.19 -15.29 0.54
N GLN A 213 -24.30 -14.94 -0.73
CA GLN A 213 -23.97 -13.61 -1.21
C GLN A 213 -24.68 -12.54 -0.35
N GLY A 214 -23.93 -11.56 0.14
CA GLY A 214 -24.49 -10.51 1.01
C GLY A 214 -24.55 -10.85 2.51
N ASP A 215 -24.23 -12.08 2.93
CA ASP A 215 -24.11 -12.43 4.35
C ASP A 215 -22.97 -11.66 5.01
N ILE A 216 -23.12 -11.35 6.30
CA ILE A 216 -22.09 -10.69 7.11
C ILE A 216 -21.31 -11.75 7.88
N MET A 217 -19.98 -11.69 7.84
CA MET A 217 -19.12 -12.49 8.72
C MET A 217 -18.33 -11.61 9.68
N VAL A 218 -18.61 -11.69 10.99
CA VAL A 218 -17.75 -11.19 12.06
C VAL A 218 -16.45 -12.01 12.05
N ILE A 219 -15.30 -11.35 11.90
CA ILE A 219 -14.01 -12.03 11.99
C ILE A 219 -13.69 -12.33 13.46
N LYS A 220 -13.51 -13.60 13.81
CA LYS A 220 -13.03 -14.03 15.14
C LYS A 220 -11.52 -14.26 15.21
N ASP A 221 -10.92 -14.59 14.07
CA ASP A 221 -9.51 -14.88 13.95
C ASP A 221 -9.08 -14.77 12.49
N GLN A 222 -7.78 -14.86 12.22
CA GLN A 222 -7.24 -14.69 10.89
C GLN A 222 -6.02 -15.58 10.61
N LEU A 223 -5.88 -15.98 9.34
CA LEU A 223 -4.68 -16.58 8.78
C LEU A 223 -4.08 -15.61 7.76
N CYS A 224 -2.82 -15.21 7.93
CA CYS A 224 -2.13 -14.38 6.95
C CYS A 224 -1.05 -15.16 6.22
N LEU A 225 -1.38 -15.65 5.03
CA LEU A 225 -0.44 -16.45 4.24
C LEU A 225 0.83 -15.65 3.88
N PRO A 226 0.76 -14.36 3.49
CA PRO A 226 1.98 -13.58 3.26
C PRO A 226 2.88 -13.50 4.50
N ALA A 227 2.31 -13.34 5.70
CA ALA A 227 3.10 -13.25 6.94
C ALA A 227 3.80 -14.55 7.29
N LEU A 228 3.16 -15.70 7.04
CA LEU A 228 3.80 -17.01 7.19
C LEU A 228 5.01 -17.18 6.25
N ALA A 229 5.01 -16.51 5.09
CA ALA A 229 6.11 -16.47 4.15
C ALA A 229 7.12 -15.33 4.39
N GLY A 230 7.01 -14.59 5.50
CA GLY A 230 7.93 -13.51 5.87
C GLY A 230 7.55 -12.11 5.37
N PHE A 231 6.38 -11.93 4.75
CA PHE A 231 5.84 -10.62 4.39
C PHE A 231 4.89 -10.14 5.48
N SER A 232 5.34 -9.24 6.37
CA SER A 232 4.55 -8.71 7.48
C SER A 232 4.90 -7.24 7.76
N PRO A 233 3.95 -6.38 8.23
CA PRO A 233 4.24 -4.99 8.58
C PRO A 233 5.14 -4.86 9.81
N PHE A 234 5.44 -5.97 10.51
CA PHE A 234 6.37 -6.07 11.63
C PHE A 234 7.77 -6.54 11.22
N VAL A 235 7.97 -6.90 9.95
CA VAL A 235 9.28 -7.31 9.44
C VAL A 235 10.11 -6.05 9.16
N GLY A 236 11.27 -5.97 9.82
CA GLY A 236 12.18 -4.83 9.75
C GLY A 236 12.75 -4.45 11.11
N ALA A 237 13.40 -3.27 11.16
CA ALA A 237 13.75 -2.62 12.41
C ALA A 237 12.49 -2.26 13.19
N HIS A 238 12.52 -2.42 14.52
CA HIS A 238 11.38 -2.10 15.38
C HIS A 238 11.66 -0.84 16.17
N ASP A 239 10.61 -0.06 16.33
CA ASP A 239 10.58 1.14 17.15
C ASP A 239 9.69 0.88 18.36
N GLU A 240 10.24 0.94 19.56
CA GLU A 240 9.52 0.59 20.79
C GLU A 240 8.38 1.58 21.12
N ARG A 241 8.42 2.79 20.54
CA ARG A 241 7.31 3.76 20.67
C ARG A 241 6.02 3.23 20.02
N PHE A 242 6.14 2.28 19.11
CA PHE A 242 5.04 1.60 18.48
C PHE A 242 4.51 0.39 19.28
N GLY A 243 5.12 0.04 20.42
CA GLY A 243 4.69 -1.07 21.26
C GLY A 243 5.71 -2.20 21.30
N ALA A 244 5.26 -3.43 21.55
CA ALA A 244 6.16 -4.57 21.74
C ALA A 244 6.75 -5.07 20.41
N ARG A 245 8.01 -5.56 20.45
CA ARG A 245 8.67 -6.18 19.29
C ARG A 245 7.94 -7.42 18.79
N PHE A 246 7.37 -8.20 19.71
CA PHE A 246 6.67 -9.45 19.45
C PHE A 246 5.25 -9.36 20.02
N PRO A 247 4.31 -8.71 19.33
CA PRO A 247 2.93 -8.59 19.81
C PRO A 247 2.23 -9.95 19.77
N SER A 248 1.41 -10.23 20.78
CA SER A 248 0.49 -11.37 20.75
C SER A 248 -0.64 -11.09 19.78
N MET A 249 -1.13 -12.13 19.09
CA MET A 249 -2.35 -12.06 18.27
C MET A 249 -3.54 -12.77 18.93
N HIS A 250 -3.34 -13.37 20.11
CA HIS A 250 -4.43 -13.97 20.89
C HIS A 250 -5.39 -12.86 21.34
N ALA A 251 -6.60 -12.86 20.80
CA ALA A 251 -7.61 -11.80 20.96
C ALA A 251 -7.34 -10.50 20.17
N ALA A 252 -6.69 -10.58 19.00
CA ALA A 252 -6.67 -9.46 18.04
C ALA A 252 -8.08 -8.97 17.64
N TYR A 253 -9.09 -9.85 17.72
CA TYR A 253 -10.51 -9.52 17.57
C TYR A 253 -11.26 -9.67 18.90
N ASP A 254 -11.72 -8.55 19.43
CA ASP A 254 -12.26 -8.46 20.78
C ASP A 254 -13.50 -9.36 21.00
N PRO A 255 -13.43 -10.39 21.88
CA PRO A 255 -14.53 -11.32 22.08
C PRO A 255 -15.84 -10.68 22.60
N PRO A 256 -15.82 -9.76 23.60
CA PRO A 256 -17.02 -9.04 24.02
C PRO A 256 -17.74 -8.30 22.89
N LEU A 257 -17.02 -7.59 22.03
CA LEU A 257 -17.58 -6.84 20.91
C LEU A 257 -18.10 -7.77 19.82
N ARG A 258 -17.39 -8.86 19.51
CA ARG A 258 -17.90 -9.89 18.58
C ARG A 258 -19.25 -10.44 19.04
N LYS A 259 -19.37 -10.78 20.31
CA LYS A 259 -20.63 -11.26 20.90
C LYS A 259 -21.75 -10.23 20.73
N LYS A 260 -21.51 -8.96 21.11
CA LYS A 260 -22.48 -7.88 20.96
C LYS A 260 -22.86 -7.63 19.50
N ALA A 261 -21.90 -7.68 18.58
CA ALA A 261 -22.16 -7.53 17.14
C ALA A 261 -23.09 -8.65 16.63
N MET A 262 -22.88 -9.90 17.06
CA MET A 262 -23.78 -11.01 16.72
C MET A 262 -25.19 -10.82 17.32
N GLU A 263 -25.30 -10.26 18.52
CA GLU A 263 -26.58 -9.92 19.15
C GLU A 263 -27.34 -8.83 18.38
N ILE A 264 -26.64 -7.77 17.96
CA ILE A 264 -27.20 -6.69 17.12
C ILE A 264 -27.69 -7.26 15.78
N ALA A 265 -26.88 -8.11 15.12
CA ALA A 265 -27.28 -8.75 13.87
C ALA A 265 -28.57 -9.58 14.04
N LYS A 266 -28.67 -10.34 15.13
CA LYS A 266 -29.88 -11.11 15.47
C LYS A 266 -31.09 -10.20 15.69
N GLN A 267 -30.93 -9.08 16.41
CA GLN A 267 -32.00 -8.11 16.65
C GLN A 267 -32.51 -7.46 15.36
N GLN A 268 -31.61 -7.21 14.40
CA GLN A 268 -31.94 -6.64 13.09
C GLN A 268 -32.41 -7.69 12.07
N GLY A 269 -32.48 -8.98 12.43
CA GLY A 269 -32.82 -10.05 11.50
C GLY A 269 -31.79 -10.28 10.39
N ILE A 270 -30.53 -9.86 10.61
CA ILE A 270 -29.44 -10.00 9.64
C ILE A 270 -28.81 -11.38 9.77
N ARG A 271 -28.59 -12.03 8.63
CA ARG A 271 -27.76 -13.23 8.55
C ARG A 271 -26.30 -12.86 8.80
N ALA A 272 -25.86 -13.11 10.01
CA ALA A 272 -24.47 -12.93 10.42
C ALA A 272 -23.87 -14.24 10.90
N PHE A 273 -22.58 -14.40 10.62
CA PHE A 273 -21.76 -15.53 11.03
C PHE A 273 -20.52 -15.06 11.74
N GLU A 274 -19.86 -15.97 12.44
CA GLU A 274 -18.54 -15.74 13.00
C GLU A 274 -17.54 -16.72 12.40
N GLY A 275 -16.39 -16.23 11.93
CA GLY A 275 -15.46 -17.04 11.13
C GLY A 275 -14.01 -16.55 11.11
N VAL A 276 -13.14 -17.36 10.52
CA VAL A 276 -11.71 -17.07 10.35
C VAL A 276 -11.47 -16.40 9.01
N TYR A 277 -10.70 -15.32 8.96
CA TYR A 277 -10.39 -14.65 7.71
C TYR A 277 -9.01 -15.06 7.18
N CYS A 278 -8.95 -15.56 5.95
CA CYS A 278 -7.68 -15.91 5.29
C CYS A 278 -7.24 -14.78 4.35
N MET A 279 -6.16 -14.08 4.70
CA MET A 279 -5.55 -13.09 3.82
C MET A 279 -4.63 -13.76 2.79
N CYS A 280 -4.84 -13.40 1.52
CA CYS A 280 -4.02 -13.82 0.38
C CYS A 280 -3.40 -12.64 -0.33
N ALA A 281 -2.31 -12.86 -1.06
CA ALA A 281 -1.58 -11.79 -1.73
C ALA A 281 -2.39 -11.16 -2.89
N GLY A 282 -3.03 -12.00 -3.72
CA GLY A 282 -3.65 -11.54 -4.97
C GLY A 282 -2.61 -11.04 -6.00
N PRO A 283 -3.03 -10.29 -7.04
CA PRO A 283 -4.38 -9.76 -7.28
C PRO A 283 -5.36 -10.76 -7.91
N GLN A 284 -4.90 -11.91 -8.41
CA GLN A 284 -5.77 -12.96 -8.93
C GLN A 284 -6.75 -13.45 -7.85
N TYR A 285 -7.95 -13.85 -8.27
CA TYR A 285 -8.84 -14.64 -7.43
C TYR A 285 -8.30 -16.07 -7.28
N GLU A 286 -8.84 -16.76 -6.30
CA GLU A 286 -8.46 -18.11 -5.94
C GLU A 286 -8.82 -19.11 -7.05
N SER A 287 -7.89 -20.03 -7.32
CA SER A 287 -8.20 -21.26 -8.05
C SER A 287 -9.04 -22.23 -7.20
N PRO A 288 -9.78 -23.16 -7.81
CA PRO A 288 -10.55 -24.17 -7.06
C PRO A 288 -9.68 -24.99 -6.10
N ALA A 289 -8.43 -25.30 -6.47
CA ALA A 289 -7.49 -26.00 -5.61
C ALA A 289 -7.12 -25.19 -4.36
N GLU A 290 -6.91 -23.88 -4.51
CA GLU A 290 -6.63 -22.98 -3.37
C GLU A 290 -7.85 -22.84 -2.45
N VAL A 291 -9.06 -22.80 -3.00
CA VAL A 291 -10.30 -22.80 -2.21
C VAL A 291 -10.46 -24.11 -1.44
N ASN A 292 -10.29 -25.25 -2.11
CA ASN A 292 -10.37 -26.56 -1.47
C ASN A 292 -9.33 -26.74 -0.36
N PHE A 293 -8.08 -26.35 -0.60
CA PHE A 293 -7.03 -26.38 0.41
C PHE A 293 -7.41 -25.59 1.68
N ARG A 294 -8.08 -24.45 1.52
CA ARG A 294 -8.51 -23.61 2.64
C ARG A 294 -9.75 -24.17 3.34
N ASN A 295 -10.70 -24.71 2.58
CA ASN A 295 -11.91 -25.33 3.13
C ASN A 295 -11.60 -26.50 4.07
N VAL A 296 -10.63 -27.33 3.71
CA VAL A 296 -10.22 -28.48 4.52
C VAL A 296 -9.63 -28.06 5.88
N ASN A 297 -8.96 -26.89 5.94
CA ASN A 297 -8.18 -26.49 7.10
C ASN A 297 -8.79 -25.33 7.91
N LEU A 298 -9.77 -24.62 7.35
CA LEU A 298 -10.33 -23.40 7.94
C LEU A 298 -11.87 -23.46 7.91
N SER A 299 -12.46 -24.32 8.74
CA SER A 299 -13.93 -24.41 8.89
C SER A 299 -14.52 -23.04 9.29
N ARG A 300 -15.48 -22.53 8.50
CA ARG A 300 -16.14 -21.22 8.63
C ARG A 300 -15.22 -20.03 8.35
N SER A 301 -14.84 -19.85 7.09
CA SER A 301 -13.88 -18.82 6.72
C SER A 301 -14.28 -17.95 5.54
N GLY A 302 -13.78 -16.72 5.53
CA GLY A 302 -13.81 -15.82 4.38
C GLY A 302 -12.37 -15.58 3.89
N CYS A 303 -12.14 -15.46 2.58
CA CYS A 303 -10.82 -15.12 2.06
C CYS A 303 -10.82 -13.79 1.33
N GLY A 304 -9.78 -12.99 1.55
CA GLY A 304 -9.64 -11.73 0.84
C GLY A 304 -8.19 -11.24 0.83
N LYS A 305 -8.00 -10.08 0.21
CA LYS A 305 -6.67 -9.60 -0.18
C LYS A 305 -6.12 -8.52 0.75
N THR A 306 -6.96 -8.04 1.67
CA THR A 306 -6.68 -6.92 2.58
C THR A 306 -7.58 -7.03 3.80
N THR A 307 -6.98 -7.09 4.99
CA THR A 307 -7.59 -6.84 6.32
C THR A 307 -6.58 -7.18 7.41
N TRP A 308 -5.63 -8.10 7.18
CA TRP A 308 -4.62 -8.44 8.19
C TRP A 308 -3.75 -7.24 8.58
N ASN A 309 -3.24 -6.48 7.60
CA ASN A 309 -2.43 -5.28 7.84
C ASN A 309 -3.16 -4.21 8.66
N ASP A 310 -4.48 -4.14 8.49
CA ASP A 310 -5.34 -3.18 9.15
C ASP A 310 -5.72 -3.65 10.56
N GLY A 311 -5.88 -4.97 10.74
CA GLY A 311 -6.27 -5.62 11.98
C GLY A 311 -5.15 -5.90 12.97
N VAL A 312 -3.87 -5.73 12.59
CA VAL A 312 -2.78 -5.80 13.58
C VAL A 312 -2.58 -4.46 14.28
N TRP A 313 -3.61 -4.10 15.05
CA TRP A 313 -3.59 -3.04 16.05
C TRP A 313 -3.08 -3.61 17.37
N HIS A 314 -1.79 -3.47 17.65
CA HIS A 314 -1.20 -3.79 18.96
C HIS A 314 -0.28 -2.65 19.41
N PHE A 315 -0.75 -1.41 19.26
CA PHE A 315 -0.26 -0.28 20.02
C PHE A 315 -0.90 -0.36 21.40
N SER A 316 -0.10 -0.41 22.46
CA SER A 316 -0.45 -0.04 23.85
C SER A 316 -1.96 -0.02 24.22
N ASN A 317 -2.56 -1.18 24.53
CA ASN A 317 -3.88 -1.31 25.20
C ASN A 317 -5.14 -0.89 24.42
N HIS A 318 -5.09 -0.87 23.10
CA HIS A 318 -6.26 -0.53 22.30
C HIS A 318 -7.20 -1.72 22.06
N GLN A 319 -8.52 -1.48 22.15
CA GLN A 319 -9.42 -2.49 22.70
C GLN A 319 -10.29 -3.25 21.68
N TYR A 320 -10.49 -2.78 20.45
CA TYR A 320 -11.55 -3.36 19.59
C TYR A 320 -11.23 -3.30 18.11
N VAL A 321 -11.23 -4.47 17.44
CA VAL A 321 -11.29 -4.63 15.98
C VAL A 321 -12.56 -5.40 15.63
N CYS A 322 -13.48 -4.76 14.92
CA CYS A 322 -14.65 -5.44 14.37
C CYS A 322 -14.51 -5.49 12.85
N CYS A 323 -14.50 -6.69 12.28
CA CYS A 323 -14.40 -6.85 10.85
C CYS A 323 -15.55 -7.63 10.27
N PHE A 324 -16.01 -7.16 9.11
CA PHE A 324 -17.15 -7.73 8.41
C PHE A 324 -16.77 -8.00 6.97
N THR A 325 -17.04 -9.22 6.53
CA THR A 325 -16.92 -9.63 5.14
C THR A 325 -18.31 -9.73 4.53
N ILE A 326 -18.49 -9.21 3.33
CA ILE A 326 -19.59 -9.55 2.43
C ILE A 326 -19.13 -10.72 1.58
N ALA A 327 -19.74 -11.90 1.78
CA ALA A 327 -19.40 -13.10 1.05
C ALA A 327 -19.76 -12.96 -0.45
N ASN A 328 -18.83 -13.29 -1.36
CA ASN A 328 -19.17 -13.76 -2.70
C ASN A 328 -18.93 -15.27 -2.74
N MET A 329 -19.91 -16.05 -3.20
CA MET A 329 -19.82 -17.52 -3.20
C MET A 329 -19.40 -17.96 -4.58
N ASP A 330 -18.12 -18.27 -4.81
CA ASP A 330 -17.82 -19.19 -5.91
C ASP A 330 -16.41 -19.75 -5.95
N SER A 331 -16.34 -21.07 -6.02
CA SER A 331 -15.13 -21.81 -6.41
C SER A 331 -15.41 -22.96 -7.38
N ASP A 332 -16.67 -23.43 -7.47
CA ASP A 332 -17.03 -24.58 -8.30
C ASP A 332 -18.23 -24.33 -9.24
N SER A 333 -18.99 -23.22 -9.13
CA SER A 333 -20.26 -23.04 -9.86
C SER A 333 -20.34 -21.88 -10.87
N THR A 334 -19.41 -20.91 -10.88
CA THR A 334 -19.37 -19.87 -11.94
C THR A 334 -18.06 -19.83 -12.71
N ALA A 335 -18.20 -19.54 -14.01
CA ALA A 335 -17.12 -19.57 -14.98
C ALA A 335 -16.17 -18.36 -14.92
N GLU A 336 -16.50 -17.26 -14.22
CA GLU A 336 -15.62 -16.08 -14.09
C GLU A 336 -15.93 -15.27 -12.81
N VAL A 337 -15.01 -15.26 -11.82
CA VAL A 337 -15.10 -14.33 -10.67
C VAL A 337 -14.70 -12.93 -11.11
N ALA A 338 -15.65 -11.98 -11.11
CA ALA A 338 -15.43 -10.62 -11.60
C ALA A 338 -15.44 -9.58 -10.46
N HIS A 339 -14.61 -8.54 -10.58
CA HIS A 339 -14.61 -7.43 -9.60
C HIS A 339 -15.94 -6.67 -9.58
N THR A 340 -16.64 -6.60 -10.71
CA THR A 340 -17.97 -5.97 -10.82
C THR A 340 -19.01 -6.65 -9.94
N GLU A 341 -19.04 -7.98 -9.93
CA GLU A 341 -19.97 -8.76 -9.09
C GLU A 341 -19.75 -8.47 -7.59
N VAL A 342 -18.49 -8.38 -7.16
CA VAL A 342 -18.14 -8.02 -5.79
C VAL A 342 -18.67 -6.61 -5.44
N LEU A 343 -18.55 -5.65 -6.35
CA LEU A 343 -19.05 -4.30 -6.15
C LEU A 343 -20.58 -4.24 -6.12
N ASP A 344 -21.27 -4.97 -7.00
CA ASP A 344 -22.73 -5.00 -7.06
C ASP A 344 -23.32 -5.64 -5.79
N THR A 345 -22.76 -6.78 -5.37
CA THR A 345 -23.11 -7.43 -4.09
C THR A 345 -22.98 -6.47 -2.92
N ALA A 346 -21.84 -5.78 -2.88
CA ALA A 346 -21.55 -4.91 -1.76
C ALA A 346 -22.45 -3.67 -1.77
N LYS A 347 -22.82 -3.17 -2.95
CA LYS A 347 -23.81 -2.10 -3.11
C LYS A 347 -25.20 -2.52 -2.63
N GLU A 348 -25.65 -3.72 -2.98
CA GLU A 348 -26.94 -4.26 -2.50
C GLU A 348 -26.98 -4.46 -0.99
N ALA A 349 -25.85 -4.88 -0.40
CA ALA A 349 -25.71 -5.05 1.04
C ALA A 349 -25.42 -3.74 1.80
N SER A 350 -25.01 -2.68 1.10
CA SER A 350 -24.45 -1.43 1.67
C SER A 350 -25.34 -0.83 2.76
N SER A 351 -26.62 -0.56 2.46
CA SER A 351 -27.53 0.06 3.45
C SER A 351 -27.71 -0.78 4.71
N ARG A 352 -27.83 -2.10 4.55
CA ARG A 352 -27.96 -3.05 5.67
C ARG A 352 -26.70 -3.07 6.52
N VAL A 353 -25.53 -3.15 5.88
CA VAL A 353 -24.23 -3.18 6.59
C VAL A 353 -23.95 -1.85 7.27
N CYS A 354 -24.26 -0.71 6.63
CA CYS A 354 -24.08 0.61 7.22
C CYS A 354 -24.91 0.79 8.49
N ASN A 355 -26.19 0.38 8.47
CA ASN A 355 -27.05 0.43 9.65
C ASN A 355 -26.53 -0.47 10.78
N PHE A 356 -26.12 -1.68 10.43
CA PHE A 356 -25.55 -2.64 11.36
C PHE A 356 -24.26 -2.10 12.01
N VAL A 357 -23.32 -1.58 11.21
CA VAL A 357 -22.08 -0.97 11.71
C VAL A 357 -22.37 0.26 12.57
N ALA A 358 -23.34 1.10 12.19
CA ALA A 358 -23.73 2.26 13.00
C ALA A 358 -24.25 1.85 14.39
N GLU A 359 -25.03 0.76 14.51
CA GLU A 359 -25.44 0.22 15.83
C GLU A 359 -24.27 -0.35 16.61
N VAL A 360 -23.33 -1.06 15.95
CA VAL A 360 -22.10 -1.55 16.60
C VAL A 360 -21.27 -0.37 17.13
N ILE A 361 -21.20 0.74 16.39
CA ILE A 361 -20.46 1.93 16.81
C ILE A 361 -21.07 2.60 18.06
N LYS A 362 -22.39 2.60 18.20
CA LYS A 362 -23.06 3.21 19.38
C LYS A 362 -22.62 2.58 20.70
N ILE A 363 -22.37 1.27 20.69
CA ILE A 363 -21.98 0.51 21.89
C ILE A 363 -20.47 0.51 22.15
N MET A 364 -19.68 1.11 21.24
CA MET A 364 -18.23 1.23 21.36
C MET A 364 -17.80 2.41 22.22
#